data_AF-A0A9N9J3L3-F1
#
_entry.id   AF-A0A9N9J3L3-F1
#
_cell.length_a   1.000
_cell.length_b   1.000
_cell.length_c   1.000
_cell.angle_alpha   90.00
_cell.angle_beta   90.00
_cell.angle_gamma   90.00
#
_symmetry.space_group_name_H-M   'P 1'
#
loop_
_entity.id
_entity.type
_entity.pdbx_description
1 polymer ?
#
loop_
_entity_poly.entity_id
_entity_poly.type
_entity_poly.pdbx_seq_one_letter_code
_entity_poly.pdbx_strand_id
1 'polypeptide(L)'
;MSLNQNKYPENNPFMFKQSNTNYNYHIINKGFYPSNSKIYYTSARSHSGTKYKIPDNYLVQTSWGRGKSQHIIEYEIEYDSDGPVFRIRFNENSQHYVIESKESSTAVANNYLQDISLTTTNETPHISNQDIEEEISQYICKADYRRVNDILLFIIPDIVARNVLNVNNPVINVHISGDGCNVGRKIKHVMITCTILDDISNIHKADLHYTIILYLGGENYEMLQKKIKLYFSSDWKFMAIMLGFNAPNATYFCPWCLCTKKEIGNKDKMYKIEKNINQLKSEFFNDRISQTLNLPPLGHLKVPLLPMISLNHYVPDELHIMLRIWDRLWELVIQELKSENRFDNHVRAIINVEMQKISVDDKEKVLCDFNFEVIFDEEQAILINHLWRDFYTLYKLIKDRETDPTFFI
;
A
#
# COMPACT_ATOMS: atom_id res chain seq x y z
N MET A 1 -1.07 -58.45 22.46
CA MET A 1 -2.25 -57.55 22.51
C MET A 1 -2.13 -56.55 21.38
N SER A 2 -3.23 -56.32 20.69
CA SER A 2 -3.38 -55.76 19.34
C SER A 2 -2.62 -54.45 19.06
N LEU A 3 -2.06 -54.38 17.84
CA LEU A 3 -1.72 -53.14 17.15
C LEU A 3 -2.95 -52.22 17.06
N ASN A 4 -2.81 -51.03 17.62
CA ASN A 4 -3.33 -49.77 17.08
C ASN A 4 -2.31 -48.72 17.55
N GLN A 5 -1.91 -47.76 16.74
CA GLN A 5 -2.73 -46.58 16.54
C GLN A 5 -2.40 -45.98 15.17
N ASN A 6 -3.32 -46.11 14.24
CA ASN A 6 -3.43 -45.19 13.13
C ASN A 6 -3.33 -43.75 13.65
N LYS A 7 -2.44 -42.91 13.10
CA LYS A 7 -2.36 -41.45 13.38
C LYS A 7 -3.58 -40.67 12.86
N TYR A 8 -4.66 -41.36 12.55
CA TYR A 8 -5.91 -40.74 12.13
C TYR A 8 -6.60 -40.13 13.35
N PRO A 9 -7.24 -38.96 13.21
CA PRO A 9 -8.04 -38.37 14.27
C PRO A 9 -9.08 -39.37 14.79
N GLU A 10 -9.22 -39.44 16.12
CA GLU A 10 -10.20 -40.33 16.77
C GLU A 10 -11.64 -39.91 16.42
N ASN A 11 -11.85 -38.61 16.19
CA ASN A 11 -13.13 -38.04 15.79
C ASN A 11 -13.15 -37.78 14.28
N ASN A 12 -14.28 -38.09 13.63
CA ASN A 12 -14.53 -37.81 12.22
C ASN A 12 -16.04 -37.52 12.02
N PRO A 13 -16.43 -36.31 11.58
CA PRO A 13 -15.58 -35.17 11.21
C PRO A 13 -14.84 -34.57 12.40
N PHE A 14 -13.73 -33.88 12.13
CA PHE A 14 -12.95 -33.15 13.13
C PHE A 14 -12.68 -31.73 12.67
N MET A 15 -12.43 -30.85 13.64
CA MET A 15 -12.13 -29.45 13.41
C MET A 15 -10.66 -29.18 13.70
N PHE A 16 -10.02 -28.41 12.84
CA PHE A 16 -8.65 -27.94 13.01
C PHE A 16 -8.61 -26.41 12.94
N LYS A 17 -8.00 -25.77 13.94
CA LYS A 17 -7.88 -24.32 13.99
C LYS A 17 -6.46 -23.91 13.59
N GLN A 18 -6.35 -23.13 12.53
CA GLN A 18 -5.08 -22.62 12.03
C GLN A 18 -5.26 -21.17 11.56
N SER A 19 -4.35 -20.27 11.97
CA SER A 19 -4.35 -18.86 11.54
C SER A 19 -5.70 -18.15 11.66
N ASN A 20 -6.37 -18.29 12.81
CA ASN A 20 -7.72 -17.77 13.11
C ASN A 20 -8.88 -18.31 12.27
N THR A 21 -8.62 -19.27 11.38
CA THR A 21 -9.65 -19.97 10.59
C THR A 21 -9.92 -21.35 11.17
N ASN A 22 -11.20 -21.75 11.17
CA ASN A 22 -11.62 -23.11 11.52
C ASN A 22 -11.82 -23.91 10.23
N TYR A 23 -11.11 -25.01 10.11
CA TYR A 23 -11.25 -25.97 9.02
C TYR A 23 -11.96 -27.21 9.54
N ASN A 24 -13.02 -27.63 8.85
CA ASN A 24 -13.74 -28.85 9.16
C ASN A 24 -13.33 -29.92 8.15
N TYR A 25 -12.80 -31.03 8.63
CA TYR A 25 -12.40 -32.17 7.82
C TYR A 25 -13.33 -33.34 8.08
N HIS A 26 -13.79 -33.98 7.01
CA HIS A 26 -14.55 -35.21 7.02
C HIS A 26 -13.84 -36.24 6.15
N ILE A 27 -13.18 -37.21 6.78
CA ILE A 27 -12.52 -38.31 6.07
C ILE A 27 -13.62 -39.24 5.57
N ILE A 28 -13.85 -39.24 4.26
CA ILE A 28 -14.86 -40.08 3.62
C ILE A 28 -14.28 -41.49 3.41
N ASN A 29 -13.03 -41.59 2.97
CA ASN A 29 -12.32 -42.85 2.80
C ASN A 29 -10.87 -42.73 3.28
N LYS A 30 -10.44 -43.66 4.14
CA LYS A 30 -9.06 -43.73 4.64
C LYS A 30 -8.09 -44.35 3.63
N GLY A 31 -8.62 -44.95 2.57
CA GLY A 31 -7.83 -45.65 1.58
C GLY A 31 -7.14 -46.90 2.12
N PHE A 32 -6.28 -47.49 1.30
CA PHE A 32 -5.41 -48.60 1.68
C PHE A 32 -3.98 -48.34 1.22
N TYR A 33 -3.00 -48.98 1.85
CA TYR A 33 -1.61 -48.84 1.44
C TYR A 33 -1.28 -49.88 0.36
N PRO A 34 -0.78 -49.48 -0.82
CA PRO A 34 -0.35 -50.40 -1.87
C PRO A 34 0.75 -51.36 -1.43
N SER A 35 1.00 -52.39 -2.23
CA SER A 35 2.09 -53.35 -1.98
C SER A 35 3.44 -52.63 -1.87
N ASN A 36 4.38 -53.21 -1.10
CA ASN A 36 5.68 -52.60 -0.87
C ASN A 36 6.49 -52.32 -2.16
N SER A 37 6.17 -52.99 -3.27
CA SER A 37 6.80 -52.76 -4.57
C SER A 37 6.29 -51.51 -5.31
N LYS A 38 5.14 -50.94 -4.90
CA LYS A 38 4.51 -49.78 -5.54
C LYS A 38 4.24 -48.61 -4.58
N ILE A 39 4.52 -48.78 -3.29
CA ILE A 39 4.15 -47.80 -2.27
C ILE A 39 5.05 -46.55 -2.30
N TYR A 40 4.43 -45.38 -2.35
CA TYR A 40 5.12 -44.10 -2.26
C TYR A 40 5.10 -43.53 -0.84
N TYR A 41 6.06 -42.64 -0.57
CA TYR A 41 6.25 -42.02 0.74
C TYR A 41 6.33 -40.50 0.62
N THR A 42 5.87 -39.79 1.66
CA THR A 42 6.03 -38.34 1.76
C THR A 42 7.51 -37.96 1.88
N SER A 43 7.86 -36.72 1.49
CA SER A 43 9.22 -36.20 1.66
C SER A 43 9.61 -36.03 3.13
N ALA A 44 10.88 -36.23 3.47
CA ALA A 44 11.42 -36.16 4.84
C ALA A 44 11.85 -34.74 5.23
N ARG A 45 11.02 -33.71 4.95
CA ARG A 45 11.38 -32.31 5.22
C ARG A 45 11.22 -31.89 6.69
N SER A 46 10.78 -32.77 7.58
CA SER A 46 10.72 -32.46 9.02
C SER A 46 12.10 -32.60 9.67
N HIS A 47 12.36 -31.83 10.74
CA HIS A 47 13.56 -31.97 11.58
C HIS A 47 13.77 -33.41 12.11
N SER A 48 12.71 -34.22 12.15
CA SER A 48 12.71 -35.62 12.57
C SER A 48 12.93 -36.63 11.43
N GLY A 49 13.04 -36.20 10.18
CA GLY A 49 13.25 -37.05 9.00
C GLY A 49 12.14 -38.07 8.73
N THR A 50 10.96 -37.92 9.33
CA THR A 50 9.89 -38.92 9.30
C THR A 50 9.18 -38.93 7.95
N LYS A 51 9.04 -40.10 7.34
CA LYS A 51 8.27 -40.31 6.09
C LYS A 51 7.00 -41.10 6.38
N TYR A 52 5.90 -40.72 5.74
CA TYR A 52 4.62 -41.40 5.85
C TYR A 52 4.27 -42.11 4.54
N LYS A 53 3.66 -43.29 4.65
CA LYS A 53 3.12 -44.02 3.49
C LYS A 53 1.96 -43.25 2.89
N ILE A 54 1.90 -43.17 1.56
CA ILE A 54 0.81 -42.52 0.84
C ILE A 54 -0.28 -43.56 0.55
N PRO A 55 -1.52 -43.38 1.05
CA PRO A 55 -2.62 -44.30 0.78
C PRO A 55 -3.17 -44.13 -0.64
N ASP A 56 -3.69 -45.23 -1.18
CA ASP A 56 -4.51 -45.28 -2.39
C ASP A 56 -6.00 -45.22 -2.03
N ASN A 57 -6.83 -44.66 -2.89
CA ASN A 57 -8.26 -44.42 -2.70
C ASN A 57 -8.58 -43.62 -1.42
N TYR A 58 -7.72 -42.67 -1.07
CA TYR A 58 -7.98 -41.76 0.05
C TYR A 58 -8.91 -40.64 -0.39
N LEU A 59 -9.92 -40.32 0.41
CA LEU A 59 -10.87 -39.25 0.12
C LEU A 59 -11.23 -38.49 1.40
N VAL A 60 -11.07 -37.18 1.36
CA VAL A 60 -11.43 -36.28 2.46
C VAL A 60 -12.15 -35.07 1.90
N GLN A 61 -13.26 -34.69 2.54
CA GLN A 61 -13.92 -33.42 2.28
C GLN A 61 -13.43 -32.41 3.32
N THR A 62 -13.12 -31.19 2.88
CA THR A 62 -12.75 -30.09 3.78
C THR A 62 -13.59 -28.86 3.48
N SER A 63 -13.94 -28.11 4.53
CA SER A 63 -14.70 -26.88 4.41
C SER A 63 -14.22 -25.80 5.38
N TRP A 64 -14.32 -24.55 4.94
CA TRP A 64 -14.00 -23.36 5.72
C TRP A 64 -14.89 -22.19 5.31
N GLY A 65 -14.99 -21.16 6.16
CA GLY A 65 -15.90 -20.02 5.94
C GLY A 65 -17.30 -20.22 6.54
N ARG A 66 -18.18 -19.21 6.40
CA ARG A 66 -19.55 -19.23 6.96
C ARG A 66 -20.57 -18.68 5.96
N GLY A 67 -21.77 -19.26 5.95
CA GLY A 67 -22.87 -18.77 5.12
C GLY A 67 -22.54 -18.84 3.62
N LYS A 68 -22.77 -17.74 2.89
CA LYS A 68 -22.53 -17.67 1.43
C LYS A 68 -21.05 -17.71 1.03
N SER A 69 -20.12 -17.53 1.97
CA SER A 69 -18.67 -17.60 1.73
C SER A 69 -18.07 -18.93 2.20
N GLN A 70 -18.90 -19.97 2.36
CA GLN A 70 -18.43 -21.29 2.71
C GLN A 70 -17.81 -21.96 1.48
N HIS A 71 -16.54 -22.34 1.59
CA HIS A 71 -15.86 -23.15 0.60
C HIS A 71 -15.93 -24.61 1.03
N ILE A 72 -16.24 -25.49 0.08
CA ILE A 72 -16.29 -26.94 0.27
C ILE A 72 -15.54 -27.57 -0.91
N ILE A 73 -14.51 -28.35 -0.60
CA ILE A 73 -13.74 -29.11 -1.58
C ILE A 73 -13.55 -30.55 -1.13
N GLU A 74 -13.30 -31.42 -2.08
CA GLU A 74 -12.93 -32.81 -1.86
C GLU A 74 -11.51 -33.03 -2.36
N TYR A 75 -10.71 -33.68 -1.54
CA TYR A 75 -9.33 -34.05 -1.86
C TYR A 75 -9.22 -35.56 -1.94
N GLU A 76 -8.66 -36.05 -3.03
CA GLU A 76 -8.54 -37.46 -3.35
C GLU A 76 -7.08 -37.84 -3.68
N ILE A 77 -6.71 -39.07 -3.33
CA ILE A 77 -5.48 -39.71 -3.78
C ILE A 77 -5.83 -41.04 -4.43
N GLU A 78 -5.44 -41.22 -5.68
CA GLU A 78 -5.64 -42.46 -6.45
C GLU A 78 -4.32 -42.88 -7.09
N TYR A 79 -3.95 -44.15 -7.01
CA TYR A 79 -2.75 -44.67 -7.65
C TYR A 79 -3.03 -45.11 -9.09
N ASP A 80 -2.18 -44.65 -10.02
CA ASP A 80 -2.14 -45.14 -11.40
C ASP A 80 -0.95 -46.10 -11.63
N SER A 81 -0.60 -46.37 -12.90
CA SER A 81 0.56 -47.21 -13.24
C SER A 81 1.90 -46.61 -12.82
N ASP A 82 1.97 -45.28 -12.69
CA ASP A 82 3.20 -44.50 -12.51
C ASP A 82 3.37 -44.02 -11.05
N GLY A 83 2.29 -43.93 -10.28
CA GLY A 83 2.32 -43.56 -8.85
C GLY A 83 1.02 -42.92 -8.35
N PRO A 84 1.06 -42.24 -7.19
CA PRO A 84 -0.10 -41.54 -6.67
C PRO A 84 -0.41 -40.28 -7.49
N VAL A 85 -1.68 -40.12 -7.87
CA VAL A 85 -2.27 -38.92 -8.45
C VAL A 85 -3.08 -38.22 -7.36
N PHE A 86 -2.80 -36.94 -7.15
CA PHE A 86 -3.47 -36.12 -6.16
C PHE A 86 -4.51 -35.23 -6.86
N ARG A 87 -5.77 -35.27 -6.41
CA ARG A 87 -6.86 -34.51 -7.03
C ARG A 87 -7.61 -33.63 -6.03
N ILE A 88 -8.00 -32.44 -6.47
CA ILE A 88 -8.96 -31.58 -5.77
C ILE A 88 -10.20 -31.44 -6.64
N ARG A 89 -11.37 -31.74 -6.08
CA ARG A 89 -12.68 -31.55 -6.69
C ARG A 89 -13.44 -30.47 -5.95
N PHE A 90 -14.06 -29.57 -6.68
CA PHE A 90 -14.84 -28.48 -6.09
C PHE A 90 -15.93 -28.01 -7.04
N ASN A 91 -16.91 -27.31 -6.47
CA ASN A 91 -18.00 -26.71 -7.24
C ASN A 91 -17.88 -25.19 -7.18
N GLU A 92 -17.95 -24.55 -8.34
CA GLU A 92 -17.98 -23.09 -8.46
C GLU A 92 -18.92 -22.70 -9.60
N ASN A 93 -19.75 -21.68 -9.42
CA ASN A 93 -20.73 -21.22 -10.43
C ASN A 93 -21.65 -22.33 -11.00
N SER A 94 -22.01 -23.31 -10.17
CA SER A 94 -22.78 -24.51 -10.59
C SER A 94 -22.06 -25.43 -11.59
N GLN A 95 -20.75 -25.29 -11.74
CA GLN A 95 -19.87 -26.18 -12.51
C GLN A 95 -18.96 -26.97 -11.57
N HIS A 96 -18.62 -28.19 -11.97
CA HIS A 96 -17.74 -29.08 -11.24
C HIS A 96 -16.34 -29.02 -11.85
N TYR A 97 -15.34 -28.76 -11.02
CA TYR A 97 -13.94 -28.68 -11.42
C TYR A 97 -13.14 -29.79 -10.76
N VAL A 98 -12.15 -30.30 -11.51
CA VAL A 98 -11.20 -31.31 -11.03
C VAL A 98 -9.80 -30.86 -11.44
N ILE A 99 -8.93 -30.71 -10.45
CA ILE A 99 -7.52 -30.34 -10.66
C ILE A 99 -6.68 -31.50 -10.16
N GLU A 100 -5.69 -31.91 -10.95
CA GLU A 100 -4.83 -33.04 -10.62
C GLU A 100 -3.34 -32.71 -10.74
N SER A 101 -2.53 -33.40 -9.93
CA SER A 101 -1.06 -33.37 -10.01
C SER A 101 -0.51 -34.72 -9.64
N LYS A 102 0.55 -35.16 -10.34
CA LYS A 102 1.33 -36.36 -9.97
C LYS A 102 2.53 -36.05 -9.06
N GLU A 103 2.80 -34.76 -8.78
CA GLU A 103 4.00 -34.36 -8.04
C GLU A 103 3.81 -34.47 -6.52
N SER A 104 2.78 -33.81 -5.99
CA SER A 104 2.48 -33.80 -4.55
C SER A 104 1.12 -33.21 -4.22
N SER A 105 0.63 -33.46 -2.99
CA SER A 105 -0.53 -32.78 -2.41
C SER A 105 -0.38 -31.25 -2.40
N THR A 106 0.85 -30.74 -2.20
CA THR A 106 1.12 -29.29 -2.21
C THR A 106 1.04 -28.72 -3.62
N ALA A 107 1.53 -29.46 -4.63
CA ALA A 107 1.45 -29.02 -6.02
C ALA A 107 0.00 -28.89 -6.51
N VAL A 108 -0.86 -29.89 -6.24
CA VAL A 108 -2.29 -29.78 -6.61
C VAL A 108 -3.00 -28.67 -5.83
N ALA A 109 -2.65 -28.44 -4.55
CA ALA A 109 -3.20 -27.33 -3.78
C ALA A 109 -2.80 -25.96 -4.36
N ASN A 110 -1.54 -25.80 -4.80
CA ASN A 110 -1.09 -24.58 -5.46
C ASN A 110 -1.78 -24.36 -6.81
N ASN A 111 -1.94 -25.42 -7.61
CA ASN A 111 -2.68 -25.35 -8.87
C ASN A 111 -4.15 -24.96 -8.63
N TYR A 112 -4.79 -25.51 -7.59
CA TYR A 112 -6.13 -25.11 -7.17
C TYR A 112 -6.24 -23.63 -6.80
N LEU A 113 -5.28 -23.09 -6.07
CA LEU A 113 -5.24 -21.66 -5.76
C LEU A 113 -5.04 -20.79 -7.01
N GLN A 114 -4.22 -21.24 -7.96
CA GLN A 114 -4.02 -20.55 -9.23
C GLN A 114 -5.27 -20.59 -10.11
N ASP A 115 -5.92 -21.74 -10.26
CA ASP A 115 -7.09 -21.90 -11.12
C ASP A 115 -8.29 -21.13 -10.58
N ILE A 116 -8.51 -21.13 -9.25
CA ILE A 116 -9.51 -20.24 -8.63
C ILE A 116 -9.21 -18.78 -8.94
N SER A 117 -7.93 -18.38 -8.87
CA SER A 117 -7.51 -17.02 -9.18
C SER A 117 -7.72 -16.68 -10.67
N LEU A 118 -7.52 -17.64 -11.58
CA LEU A 118 -7.70 -17.51 -13.03
C LEU A 118 -9.17 -17.49 -13.45
N THR A 119 -10.04 -18.29 -12.83
CA THR A 119 -11.50 -18.23 -13.04
C THR A 119 -12.10 -16.91 -12.58
N THR A 120 -11.45 -16.21 -11.64
CA THR A 120 -11.82 -14.84 -11.27
C THR A 120 -11.14 -13.74 -12.09
N THR A 121 -10.04 -14.01 -12.79
CA THR A 121 -9.35 -13.03 -13.67
C THR A 121 -8.45 -13.75 -14.68
N ASN A 122 -8.80 -13.72 -15.97
CA ASN A 122 -7.90 -14.11 -17.05
C ASN A 122 -6.78 -13.06 -17.20
N GLU A 123 -5.64 -13.24 -16.52
CA GLU A 123 -4.37 -12.59 -16.87
C GLU A 123 -3.17 -13.26 -16.16
N THR A 124 -2.17 -13.67 -16.94
CA THR A 124 -0.96 -14.39 -16.48
C THR A 124 -0.05 -13.52 -15.60
N PRO A 125 0.60 -14.08 -14.56
CA PRO A 125 1.54 -13.32 -13.73
C PRO A 125 2.83 -13.09 -14.49
N HIS A 126 3.16 -11.84 -14.72
CA HIS A 126 4.50 -11.44 -15.14
C HIS A 126 5.29 -11.08 -13.88
N ILE A 127 6.40 -11.79 -13.65
CA ILE A 127 7.53 -11.56 -12.72
C ILE A 127 7.76 -12.81 -11.84
N SER A 128 8.55 -13.74 -12.38
CA SER A 128 9.28 -14.77 -11.63
C SER A 128 10.71 -14.26 -11.49
N ASN A 129 11.04 -13.59 -10.38
CA ASN A 129 12.41 -13.17 -10.11
C ASN A 129 12.86 -13.77 -8.78
N GLN A 130 13.67 -14.81 -8.85
CA GLN A 130 14.09 -15.65 -7.72
C GLN A 130 14.81 -14.83 -6.62
N ASP A 131 15.46 -13.72 -7.01
CA ASP A 131 16.08 -12.78 -6.07
C ASP A 131 15.03 -12.08 -5.17
N ILE A 132 13.84 -11.76 -5.70
CA ILE A 132 12.73 -11.13 -4.95
C ILE A 132 12.20 -12.10 -3.90
N GLU A 133 12.03 -13.38 -4.27
CA GLU A 133 11.54 -14.43 -3.37
C GLU A 133 12.49 -14.69 -2.18
N GLU A 134 13.81 -14.63 -2.40
CA GLU A 134 14.83 -14.83 -1.36
C GLU A 134 14.92 -13.66 -0.35
N GLU A 135 14.78 -12.40 -0.80
CA GLU A 135 14.77 -11.24 0.12
C GLU A 135 13.44 -11.11 0.86
N ILE A 136 12.31 -11.39 0.21
CA ILE A 136 10.98 -11.40 0.85
C ILE A 136 10.92 -12.43 1.97
N SER A 137 11.50 -13.62 1.79
CA SER A 137 11.53 -14.69 2.81
C SER A 137 12.05 -14.25 4.18
N GLN A 138 12.84 -13.18 4.26
CA GLN A 138 13.36 -12.64 5.52
C GLN A 138 12.34 -11.75 6.26
N TYR A 139 11.36 -11.19 5.55
CA TYR A 139 10.28 -10.35 6.10
C TYR A 139 8.98 -11.13 6.34
N ILE A 140 8.93 -12.42 5.96
CA ILE A 140 7.79 -13.32 6.18
C ILE A 140 7.71 -13.72 7.66
N CYS A 141 7.17 -12.84 8.49
CA CYS A 141 6.49 -13.28 9.70
C CYS A 141 4.97 -13.20 9.55
N LYS A 142 4.41 -12.67 8.44
CA LYS A 142 2.94 -12.56 8.27
C LYS A 142 2.36 -12.18 6.89
N ALA A 143 3.13 -11.97 5.82
CA ALA A 143 2.60 -11.45 4.55
C ALA A 143 2.80 -12.42 3.37
N ASP A 144 1.71 -12.72 2.65
CA ASP A 144 1.71 -13.45 1.37
C ASP A 144 2.00 -12.48 0.20
N TYR A 145 2.69 -12.95 -0.83
CA TYR A 145 2.76 -12.26 -2.13
C TYR A 145 1.39 -12.30 -2.78
N ARG A 146 0.79 -11.12 -3.02
CA ARG A 146 -0.53 -10.97 -3.63
C ARG A 146 -0.44 -9.91 -4.70
N ARG A 147 -0.97 -10.19 -5.90
CA ARG A 147 -1.16 -9.12 -6.88
C ARG A 147 -2.12 -8.11 -6.27
N VAL A 148 -2.06 -6.87 -6.72
CA VAL A 148 -2.99 -5.83 -6.21
C VAL A 148 -4.47 -6.27 -6.40
N ASN A 149 -4.79 -7.02 -7.46
CA ASN A 149 -6.12 -7.63 -7.62
C ASN A 149 -6.50 -8.59 -6.48
N ASP A 150 -5.55 -9.39 -5.98
CA ASP A 150 -5.76 -10.33 -4.89
C ASP A 150 -5.89 -9.61 -3.54
N ILE A 151 -5.19 -8.47 -3.39
CA ILE A 151 -5.35 -7.56 -2.24
C ILE A 151 -6.79 -6.99 -2.25
N LEU A 152 -7.29 -6.57 -3.41
CA LEU A 152 -8.64 -6.04 -3.54
C LEU A 152 -9.71 -7.10 -3.30
N LEU A 153 -9.53 -8.34 -3.76
CA LEU A 153 -10.42 -9.46 -3.44
C LEU A 153 -10.47 -9.77 -1.94
N PHE A 154 -9.39 -9.51 -1.21
CA PHE A 154 -9.35 -9.63 0.23
C PHE A 154 -10.08 -8.47 0.94
N ILE A 155 -9.89 -7.25 0.44
CA ILE A 155 -10.41 -6.03 1.04
C ILE A 155 -11.92 -5.83 0.72
N ILE A 156 -12.36 -6.08 -0.51
CA ILE A 156 -13.74 -5.81 -0.97
C ILE A 156 -14.80 -6.48 -0.08
N PRO A 157 -14.71 -7.77 0.28
CA PRO A 157 -15.71 -8.43 1.13
C PRO A 157 -15.87 -7.75 2.50
N ASP A 158 -14.77 -7.27 3.08
CA ASP A 158 -14.77 -6.55 4.35
C ASP A 158 -15.39 -5.15 4.21
N ILE A 159 -15.07 -4.41 3.15
CA ILE A 159 -15.71 -3.11 2.86
C ILE A 159 -17.23 -3.29 2.63
N VAL A 160 -17.63 -4.34 1.90
CA VAL A 160 -19.06 -4.69 1.67
C VAL A 160 -19.74 -5.04 2.99
N ALA A 161 -19.11 -5.86 3.84
CA ALA A 161 -19.66 -6.24 5.14
C ALA A 161 -19.85 -5.04 6.08
N ARG A 162 -19.00 -4.02 5.96
CA ARG A 162 -19.09 -2.76 6.72
C ARG A 162 -20.06 -1.74 6.11
N ASN A 163 -20.72 -2.06 4.98
CA ASN A 163 -21.60 -1.15 4.24
C ASN A 163 -20.93 0.18 3.86
N VAL A 164 -19.63 0.15 3.58
CA VAL A 164 -18.85 1.35 3.23
C VAL A 164 -19.00 1.70 1.73
N LEU A 165 -19.25 0.71 0.87
CA LEU A 165 -19.42 0.95 -0.57
C LEU A 165 -20.77 1.60 -0.89
N ASN A 166 -20.72 2.66 -1.70
CA ASN A 166 -21.91 3.26 -2.27
C ASN A 166 -22.50 2.34 -3.35
N VAL A 167 -23.68 1.77 -3.09
CA VAL A 167 -24.38 0.86 -4.01
C VAL A 167 -24.70 1.52 -5.36
N ASN A 168 -24.84 2.85 -5.39
CA ASN A 168 -25.14 3.63 -6.59
C ASN A 168 -23.89 4.06 -7.36
N ASN A 169 -22.70 3.97 -6.77
CA ASN A 169 -21.43 4.29 -7.40
C ASN A 169 -20.31 3.36 -6.86
N PRO A 170 -20.06 2.21 -7.50
CA PRO A 170 -19.16 1.17 -6.99
C PRO A 170 -17.67 1.49 -7.23
N VAL A 171 -17.30 2.78 -7.16
CA VAL A 171 -15.90 3.22 -7.25
C VAL A 171 -15.34 3.33 -5.84
N ILE A 172 -14.22 2.64 -5.60
CA ILE A 172 -13.54 2.66 -4.30
C ILE A 172 -12.46 3.75 -4.30
N ASN A 173 -12.49 4.65 -3.34
CA ASN A 173 -11.45 5.67 -3.16
C ASN A 173 -10.36 5.11 -2.23
N VAL A 174 -9.14 5.04 -2.75
CA VAL A 174 -8.00 4.47 -2.04
C VAL A 174 -6.88 5.49 -1.97
N HIS A 175 -6.34 5.70 -0.78
CA HIS A 175 -5.22 6.57 -0.49
C HIS A 175 -3.95 5.75 -0.33
N ILE A 176 -2.90 6.17 -1.02
CA ILE A 176 -1.56 5.60 -0.95
C ILE A 176 -0.61 6.67 -0.39
N SER A 177 0.21 6.29 0.58
CA SER A 177 1.24 7.16 1.15
C SER A 177 2.55 6.44 1.40
N GLY A 178 3.64 7.18 1.58
CA GLY A 178 4.96 6.63 1.90
C GLY A 178 6.00 7.73 2.04
N ASP A 179 7.20 7.37 2.50
CA ASP A 179 8.33 8.28 2.72
C ASP A 179 9.50 8.05 1.73
N GLY A 180 9.34 7.08 0.82
CA GLY A 180 10.36 6.74 -0.16
C GLY A 180 11.62 6.09 0.40
N CYS A 181 11.60 5.66 1.67
CA CYS A 181 12.75 5.02 2.28
C CYS A 181 12.98 3.67 1.63
N ASN A 182 14.20 3.45 1.12
CA ASN A 182 14.60 2.16 0.60
C ASN A 182 14.85 1.21 1.77
N VAL A 183 14.04 0.17 1.88
CA VAL A 183 14.12 -0.78 3.00
C VAL A 183 15.02 -1.96 2.67
N GLY A 184 15.12 -2.31 1.38
CA GLY A 184 15.93 -3.43 0.93
C GLY A 184 17.41 -3.13 0.78
N ARG A 185 18.24 -4.11 1.13
CA ARG A 185 19.71 -4.02 0.99
C ARG A 185 20.17 -4.58 -0.35
N LYS A 186 19.49 -5.61 -0.87
CA LYS A 186 19.83 -6.26 -2.15
C LYS A 186 18.93 -5.76 -3.27
N ILE A 187 17.63 -5.72 -3.03
CA ILE A 187 16.61 -5.26 -3.98
C ILE A 187 16.03 -3.96 -3.47
N LYS A 188 16.12 -2.92 -4.30
CA LYS A 188 15.54 -1.63 -3.97
C LYS A 188 14.02 -1.74 -3.96
N HIS A 189 13.44 -1.50 -2.80
CA HIS A 189 12.00 -1.50 -2.60
C HIS A 189 11.59 -0.45 -1.58
N VAL A 190 10.39 0.09 -1.75
CA VAL A 190 9.82 1.11 -0.90
C VAL A 190 8.57 0.54 -0.25
N MET A 191 8.41 0.75 1.05
CA MET A 191 7.16 0.46 1.74
C MET A 191 6.21 1.64 1.55
N ILE A 192 5.01 1.34 1.09
CA ILE A 192 3.89 2.29 1.02
C ILE A 192 2.76 1.80 1.92
N THR A 193 1.94 2.73 2.36
CA THR A 193 0.73 2.47 3.14
C THR A 193 -0.48 2.75 2.26
N CYS A 194 -1.52 1.95 2.43
CA CYS A 194 -2.75 2.00 1.68
C CYS A 194 -3.94 2.05 2.65
N THR A 195 -4.85 3.01 2.44
CA THR A 195 -6.04 3.22 3.27
C THR A 195 -7.27 3.42 2.39
N ILE A 196 -8.42 2.91 2.81
CA ILE A 196 -9.70 3.11 2.10
C ILE A 196 -10.32 4.41 2.60
N LEU A 197 -10.48 5.38 1.69
CA LEU A 197 -11.02 6.70 2.02
C LEU A 197 -12.54 6.70 2.23
N ASP A 198 -13.24 5.70 1.68
CA ASP A 198 -14.69 5.59 1.82
C ASP A 198 -15.11 5.25 3.27
N ASP A 199 -14.24 4.58 4.05
CA ASP A 199 -14.49 4.27 5.47
C ASP A 199 -14.10 5.45 6.37
N ILE A 200 -14.76 6.59 6.18
CA ILE A 200 -14.47 7.87 6.84
C ILE A 200 -14.27 7.72 8.36
N SER A 201 -15.13 6.92 8.99
CA SER A 201 -15.14 6.72 10.44
C SER A 201 -13.89 6.04 11.00
N ASN A 202 -13.15 5.32 10.15
CA ASN A 202 -12.01 4.51 10.57
C ASN A 202 -10.69 4.86 9.87
N ILE A 203 -10.63 5.92 9.05
CA ILE A 203 -9.41 6.37 8.35
C ILE A 203 -8.20 6.54 9.28
N HIS A 204 -8.43 6.95 10.54
CA HIS A 204 -7.36 7.20 11.50
C HIS A 204 -6.94 5.95 12.31
N LYS A 205 -7.60 4.80 12.12
CA LYS A 205 -7.27 3.57 12.85
C LYS A 205 -6.12 2.83 12.16
N ALA A 206 -5.01 2.68 12.87
CA ALA A 206 -3.80 2.00 12.38
C ALA A 206 -4.08 0.59 11.82
N ASP A 207 -5.05 -0.13 12.38
CA ASP A 207 -5.42 -1.49 11.94
C ASP A 207 -6.01 -1.55 10.51
N LEU A 208 -6.35 -0.40 9.92
CA LEU A 208 -6.87 -0.28 8.55
C LEU A 208 -5.88 0.36 7.57
N HIS A 209 -4.65 0.56 8.02
CA HIS A 209 -3.52 1.00 7.19
C HIS A 209 -2.79 -0.24 6.69
N TYR A 210 -3.05 -0.62 5.45
CA TYR A 210 -2.43 -1.79 4.83
C TYR A 210 -1.04 -1.42 4.31
N THR A 211 -0.02 -2.18 4.69
CA THR A 211 1.34 -1.98 4.17
C THR A 211 1.53 -2.78 2.88
N ILE A 212 1.98 -2.11 1.83
CA ILE A 212 2.29 -2.70 0.52
C ILE A 212 3.76 -2.41 0.21
N ILE A 213 4.48 -3.37 -0.35
CA ILE A 213 5.85 -3.19 -0.79
C ILE A 213 5.85 -2.95 -2.30
N LEU A 214 6.42 -1.83 -2.74
CA LEU A 214 6.64 -1.53 -4.15
C LEU A 214 8.05 -1.91 -4.57
N TYR A 215 8.13 -2.75 -5.61
CA TYR A 215 9.36 -3.07 -6.33
C TYR A 215 9.37 -2.38 -7.69
N LEU A 216 10.56 -2.02 -8.18
CA LEU A 216 10.74 -1.54 -9.56
C LEU A 216 10.53 -2.70 -10.53
N GLY A 217 9.34 -2.79 -11.13
CA GLY A 217 8.93 -3.83 -12.08
C GLY A 217 8.00 -3.29 -13.18
N GLY A 218 7.65 -4.16 -14.12
CA GLY A 218 6.83 -3.83 -15.30
C GLY A 218 5.37 -4.27 -15.18
N GLU A 219 4.73 -4.05 -14.02
CA GLU A 219 3.30 -4.35 -13.87
C GLU A 219 2.45 -3.30 -14.61
N ASN A 220 1.51 -3.77 -15.45
CA ASN A 220 0.50 -2.94 -16.11
C ASN A 220 -0.80 -2.99 -15.31
N TYR A 221 -1.32 -1.83 -14.90
CA TYR A 221 -2.44 -1.69 -13.96
C TYR A 221 -3.75 -1.21 -14.63
N GLU A 222 -3.91 -1.41 -15.94
CA GLU A 222 -5.09 -0.95 -16.70
C GLU A 222 -6.44 -1.45 -16.13
N MET A 223 -6.47 -2.65 -15.55
CA MET A 223 -7.68 -3.24 -14.93
C MET A 223 -8.07 -2.56 -13.61
N LEU A 224 -7.08 -2.18 -12.80
CA LEU A 224 -7.25 -1.49 -11.52
C LEU A 224 -7.91 -0.11 -11.68
N GLN A 225 -7.58 0.57 -12.79
CA GLN A 225 -8.03 1.92 -13.07
C GLN A 225 -9.55 2.04 -13.31
N LYS A 226 -10.25 0.94 -13.64
CA LYS A 226 -11.68 0.99 -14.03
C LYS A 226 -12.65 1.01 -12.85
N LYS A 227 -12.24 0.57 -11.66
CA LYS A 227 -13.13 0.48 -10.47
C LYS A 227 -12.57 1.14 -9.21
N ILE A 228 -11.33 1.63 -9.26
CA ILE A 228 -10.65 2.23 -8.12
C ILE A 228 -10.11 3.59 -8.50
N LYS A 229 -10.35 4.56 -7.62
CA LYS A 229 -9.78 5.88 -7.70
C LYS A 229 -8.65 5.99 -6.69
N LEU A 230 -7.43 6.12 -7.20
CA LEU A 230 -6.23 6.23 -6.39
C LEU A 230 -5.89 7.69 -6.11
N TYR A 231 -5.48 7.95 -4.87
CA TYR A 231 -4.92 9.19 -4.39
C TYR A 231 -3.54 8.91 -3.81
N PHE A 232 -2.58 9.80 -4.05
CA PHE A 232 -1.23 9.64 -3.55
C PHE A 232 -0.84 10.86 -2.73
N SER A 233 -0.32 10.64 -1.52
CA SER A 233 0.29 11.72 -0.74
C SER A 233 1.63 11.33 -0.14
N SER A 234 2.54 12.29 -0.12
CA SER A 234 3.83 12.12 0.53
C SER A 234 4.52 13.46 0.72
N ASP A 235 5.68 13.42 1.39
CA ASP A 235 6.59 14.55 1.37
C ASP A 235 7.00 14.88 -0.07
N TRP A 236 7.40 16.14 -0.26
CA TRP A 236 7.76 16.65 -1.59
C TRP A 236 8.80 15.81 -2.32
N LYS A 237 9.81 15.31 -1.60
CA LYS A 237 10.94 14.60 -2.20
C LYS A 237 10.46 13.27 -2.74
N PHE A 238 9.67 12.53 -1.97
CA PHE A 238 9.13 11.26 -2.45
C PHE A 238 8.14 11.46 -3.60
N MET A 239 7.27 12.47 -3.51
CA MET A 239 6.35 12.82 -4.61
C MET A 239 7.10 13.18 -5.90
N ALA A 240 8.19 13.96 -5.81
CA ALA A 240 9.03 14.28 -6.96
C ALA A 240 9.64 13.02 -7.59
N ILE A 241 10.05 12.03 -6.78
CA ILE A 241 10.53 10.73 -7.27
C ILE A 241 9.42 9.97 -7.98
N MET A 242 8.23 9.86 -7.38
CA MET A 242 7.08 9.18 -7.98
C MET A 242 6.65 9.80 -9.32
N LEU A 243 6.78 11.12 -9.46
CA LEU A 243 6.43 11.86 -10.67
C LEU A 243 7.57 11.95 -11.69
N GLY A 244 8.74 11.38 -11.39
CA GLY A 244 9.93 11.51 -12.25
C GLY A 244 10.39 12.96 -12.42
N PHE A 245 10.15 13.81 -11.42
CA PHE A 245 10.36 15.26 -11.47
C PHE A 245 11.81 15.67 -11.17
N ASN A 246 12.17 16.90 -11.55
CA ASN A 246 13.48 17.47 -11.31
C ASN A 246 13.69 17.88 -9.84
N ALA A 247 14.86 18.46 -9.56
CA ALA A 247 15.21 18.93 -8.23
C ALA A 247 14.35 20.15 -7.80
N PRO A 248 14.05 20.31 -6.49
CA PRO A 248 13.23 21.41 -5.97
C PRO A 248 13.80 22.81 -6.25
N ASN A 249 15.10 22.90 -6.53
CA ASN A 249 15.77 24.15 -6.88
C ASN A 249 15.86 24.40 -8.40
N ALA A 250 15.13 23.66 -9.23
CA ALA A 250 15.05 23.93 -10.67
C ALA A 250 14.22 25.19 -10.97
N THR A 251 14.37 25.73 -12.20
CA THR A 251 13.58 26.88 -12.65
C THR A 251 12.08 26.60 -12.64
N TYR A 252 11.69 25.44 -13.19
CA TYR A 252 10.34 24.90 -13.12
C TYR A 252 10.30 23.89 -11.98
N PHE A 253 9.78 24.34 -10.83
CA PHE A 253 9.81 23.57 -9.59
C PHE A 253 8.44 22.98 -9.24
N CYS A 254 7.35 23.39 -9.88
CA CYS A 254 6.01 22.92 -9.55
C CYS A 254 5.59 21.72 -10.42
N PRO A 255 5.20 20.57 -9.85
CA PRO A 255 4.66 19.43 -10.57
C PRO A 255 3.35 19.71 -11.29
N TRP A 256 2.54 20.67 -10.81
CA TRP A 256 1.18 20.88 -11.31
C TRP A 256 1.04 22.00 -12.35
N CYS A 257 1.88 23.04 -12.28
CA CYS A 257 1.77 24.22 -13.16
C CYS A 257 3.11 24.58 -13.81
N LEU A 258 3.09 25.55 -14.73
CA LEU A 258 4.26 26.01 -15.48
C LEU A 258 4.99 27.16 -14.79
N CYS A 259 4.77 27.36 -13.49
CA CYS A 259 5.38 28.47 -12.78
C CYS A 259 6.90 28.37 -12.72
N THR A 260 7.55 29.53 -12.79
CA THR A 260 9.00 29.63 -12.68
C THR A 260 9.42 30.24 -11.35
N LYS A 261 10.67 30.01 -10.96
CA LYS A 261 11.28 30.67 -9.79
C LYS A 261 11.15 32.19 -9.77
N LYS A 262 11.13 32.85 -10.94
CA LYS A 262 10.98 34.31 -11.04
C LYS A 262 9.60 34.80 -10.64
N GLU A 263 8.61 33.90 -10.64
CA GLU A 263 7.22 34.21 -10.33
C GLU A 263 6.89 33.94 -8.86
N ILE A 264 7.82 33.41 -8.06
CA ILE A 264 7.59 33.19 -6.63
C ILE A 264 7.29 34.55 -5.97
N GLY A 265 6.13 34.62 -5.29
CA GLY A 265 5.67 35.84 -4.63
C GLY A 265 4.88 36.80 -5.53
N ASN A 266 4.63 36.46 -6.80
CA ASN A 266 3.76 37.24 -7.67
C ASN A 266 2.28 37.04 -7.28
N LYS A 267 1.67 38.06 -6.68
CA LYS A 267 0.27 38.04 -6.23
C LYS A 267 -0.74 38.26 -7.34
N ASP A 268 -0.31 38.81 -8.48
CA ASP A 268 -1.20 39.12 -9.61
C ASP A 268 -1.41 37.91 -10.53
N LYS A 269 -0.59 36.85 -10.35
CA LYS A 269 -0.66 35.63 -11.15
C LYS A 269 -1.51 34.58 -10.42
N MET A 270 -2.65 34.25 -11.01
CA MET A 270 -3.44 33.10 -10.56
C MET A 270 -2.84 31.80 -11.12
N TYR A 271 -2.44 30.89 -10.23
CA TYR A 271 -1.87 29.59 -10.61
C TYR A 271 -2.97 28.55 -10.74
N LYS A 272 -3.03 27.87 -11.89
CA LYS A 272 -3.94 26.74 -12.12
C LYS A 272 -3.13 25.47 -12.37
N ILE A 273 -3.75 24.31 -12.18
CA ILE A 273 -3.17 23.04 -12.63
C ILE A 273 -3.19 23.05 -14.16
N GLU A 274 -2.00 23.07 -14.77
CA GLU A 274 -1.81 23.15 -16.23
C GLU A 274 -1.28 21.83 -16.80
N LYS A 275 -0.55 21.07 -15.98
CA LYS A 275 0.08 19.80 -16.38
C LYS A 275 -0.92 18.65 -16.26
N ASN A 276 -0.77 17.65 -17.12
CA ASN A 276 -1.60 16.45 -17.10
C ASN A 276 -0.73 15.18 -17.13
N ILE A 277 -1.15 14.14 -16.40
CA ILE A 277 -0.45 12.84 -16.35
C ILE A 277 -0.31 12.20 -17.75
N ASN A 278 -1.27 12.42 -18.65
CA ASN A 278 -1.24 11.90 -20.03
C ASN A 278 -0.13 12.51 -20.89
N GLN A 279 0.34 13.71 -20.53
CA GLN A 279 1.48 14.36 -21.19
C GLN A 279 2.83 13.79 -20.70
N LEU A 280 2.81 12.89 -19.71
CA LEU A 280 3.99 12.29 -19.07
C LEU A 280 4.22 10.82 -19.49
N LYS A 281 3.65 10.41 -20.64
CA LYS A 281 3.76 9.04 -21.16
C LYS A 281 5.16 8.68 -21.66
N SER A 282 5.45 7.39 -21.69
CA SER A 282 6.75 6.80 -22.08
C SER A 282 7.26 7.21 -23.46
N GLU A 283 6.36 7.46 -24.41
CA GLU A 283 6.69 7.92 -25.77
C GLU A 283 7.51 9.22 -25.78
N PHE A 284 7.35 10.09 -24.78
CA PHE A 284 8.09 11.36 -24.65
C PHE A 284 9.51 11.21 -24.09
N PHE A 285 9.86 10.05 -23.52
CA PHE A 285 11.16 9.82 -22.85
C PHE A 285 12.07 8.84 -23.61
N ASN A 286 11.56 8.15 -24.63
CA ASN A 286 12.28 7.12 -25.37
C ASN A 286 13.09 7.65 -26.56
N ASP A 287 12.77 8.82 -27.10
CA ASP A 287 13.50 9.40 -28.23
C ASP A 287 14.63 10.34 -27.77
N ARG A 288 15.87 9.83 -27.76
CA ARG A 288 17.07 10.68 -27.60
C ARG A 288 17.40 11.54 -28.84
N ILE A 289 16.56 11.55 -29.89
CA ILE A 289 16.90 12.16 -31.20
C ILE A 289 15.92 13.25 -31.66
N SER A 290 14.76 13.44 -31.06
CA SER A 290 13.77 14.41 -31.56
C SER A 290 13.80 15.73 -30.78
N GLN A 291 14.87 16.52 -30.95
CA GLN A 291 15.03 17.85 -30.31
C GLN A 291 14.01 18.92 -30.77
N THR A 292 13.03 18.59 -31.59
CA THR A 292 12.02 19.54 -32.07
C THR A 292 10.68 18.82 -32.33
N LEU A 293 9.90 18.53 -31.29
CA LEU A 293 8.45 18.82 -31.22
C LEU A 293 7.74 18.25 -29.96
N ASN A 294 8.33 17.29 -29.24
CA ASN A 294 7.64 16.57 -28.16
C ASN A 294 8.49 16.53 -26.88
N LEU A 295 8.71 17.68 -26.23
CA LEU A 295 9.34 17.71 -24.91
C LEU A 295 8.33 17.31 -23.82
N PRO A 296 8.74 16.54 -22.78
CA PRO A 296 7.90 16.35 -21.61
C PRO A 296 7.57 17.71 -20.96
N PRO A 297 6.42 17.83 -20.28
CA PRO A 297 6.07 18.99 -19.49
C PRO A 297 7.24 19.48 -18.65
N LEU A 298 7.53 20.78 -18.74
CA LEU A 298 8.72 21.40 -18.17
C LEU A 298 8.92 20.99 -16.70
N GLY A 299 10.05 20.33 -16.44
CA GLY A 299 10.46 19.85 -15.13
C GLY A 299 10.32 18.35 -14.88
N HIS A 300 9.53 17.62 -15.67
CA HIS A 300 9.48 16.15 -15.60
C HIS A 300 10.60 15.55 -16.46
N LEU A 301 11.44 14.73 -15.85
CA LEU A 301 12.63 14.13 -16.48
C LEU A 301 12.47 12.65 -16.78
N LYS A 302 11.50 11.98 -16.12
CA LYS A 302 11.22 10.55 -16.28
C LYS A 302 9.71 10.31 -16.27
N VAL A 303 9.32 9.15 -16.77
CA VAL A 303 7.94 8.64 -16.66
C VAL A 303 7.60 8.50 -15.17
N PRO A 304 6.42 8.96 -14.73
CA PRO A 304 5.92 8.70 -13.39
C PRO A 304 5.86 7.19 -13.10
N LEU A 305 6.14 6.80 -11.86
CA LEU A 305 6.04 5.42 -11.41
C LEU A 305 4.59 4.95 -11.29
N LEU A 306 3.68 5.88 -10.98
CA LEU A 306 2.25 5.59 -10.90
C LEU A 306 1.44 6.42 -11.92
N PRO A 307 1.59 6.17 -13.24
CA PRO A 307 0.94 6.96 -14.29
C PRO A 307 -0.58 6.78 -14.36
N MET A 308 -1.12 5.78 -13.65
CA MET A 308 -2.57 5.56 -13.54
C MET A 308 -3.26 6.57 -12.60
N ILE A 309 -2.50 7.25 -11.73
CA ILE A 309 -3.01 8.27 -10.81
C ILE A 309 -3.01 9.60 -11.54
N SER A 310 -4.17 10.27 -11.58
CA SER A 310 -4.25 11.61 -12.16
C SER A 310 -3.42 12.61 -11.35
N LEU A 311 -2.81 13.58 -12.03
CA LEU A 311 -1.90 14.55 -11.39
C LEU A 311 -2.57 15.38 -10.28
N ASN A 312 -3.87 15.66 -10.42
CA ASN A 312 -4.67 16.33 -9.39
C ASN A 312 -5.01 15.45 -8.16
N HIS A 313 -4.66 14.16 -8.19
CA HIS A 313 -4.76 13.26 -7.04
C HIS A 313 -3.41 13.00 -6.37
N TYR A 314 -2.32 13.64 -6.84
CA TYR A 314 -1.07 13.76 -6.09
C TYR A 314 -1.17 14.98 -5.17
N VAL A 315 -1.21 14.75 -3.86
CA VAL A 315 -1.41 15.79 -2.84
C VAL A 315 -0.19 15.81 -1.93
N PRO A 316 0.45 16.97 -1.71
CA PRO A 316 1.56 17.05 -0.77
C PRO A 316 1.09 16.76 0.67
N ASP A 317 1.96 16.13 1.44
CA ASP A 317 1.69 15.79 2.84
C ASP A 317 1.45 17.04 3.71
N GLU A 318 0.34 17.01 4.46
CA GLU A 318 -0.12 18.14 5.29
C GLU A 318 0.87 18.49 6.40
N LEU A 319 1.48 17.50 7.03
CA LEU A 319 2.47 17.72 8.09
C LEU A 319 3.69 18.44 7.52
N HIS A 320 4.20 18.01 6.37
CA HIS A 320 5.33 18.65 5.71
C HIS A 320 5.01 20.06 5.22
N ILE A 321 3.77 20.35 4.82
CA ILE A 321 3.32 21.72 4.51
C ILE A 321 3.42 22.60 5.77
N MET A 322 2.87 22.15 6.90
CA MET A 322 2.94 22.89 8.17
C MET A 322 4.38 23.13 8.62
N LEU A 323 5.23 22.10 8.55
CA LEU A 323 6.65 22.22 8.88
C LEU A 323 7.33 23.28 8.01
N ARG A 324 6.99 23.34 6.72
CA ARG A 324 7.56 24.32 5.80
C ARG A 324 7.08 25.75 6.09
N ILE A 325 5.80 25.93 6.42
CA ILE A 325 5.26 27.23 6.87
C ILE A 325 6.00 27.68 8.12
N TRP A 326 6.11 26.81 9.12
CA TRP A 326 6.81 27.07 10.38
C TRP A 326 8.27 27.49 10.15
N ASP A 327 9.02 26.76 9.31
CA ASP A 327 10.43 27.09 9.00
C ASP A 327 10.55 28.49 8.38
N ARG A 328 9.64 28.84 7.45
CA ARG A 328 9.66 30.13 6.75
C ARG A 328 9.28 31.28 7.66
N LEU A 329 8.28 31.10 8.52
CA LEU A 329 7.88 32.14 9.47
C LEU A 329 8.98 32.42 10.49
N TRP A 330 9.64 31.38 11.02
CA TRP A 330 10.81 31.57 11.88
C TRP A 330 11.99 32.22 11.16
N GLU A 331 12.24 31.84 9.91
CA GLU A 331 13.27 32.48 9.10
C GLU A 331 13.05 33.99 9.01
N LEU A 332 11.80 34.44 8.78
CA LEU A 332 11.45 35.87 8.73
C LEU A 332 11.70 36.56 10.08
N VAL A 333 11.21 35.99 11.18
CA VAL A 333 11.44 36.53 12.54
C VAL A 333 12.93 36.68 12.84
N ILE A 334 13.73 35.65 12.52
CA ILE A 334 15.19 35.68 12.73
C ILE A 334 15.86 36.71 11.83
N GLN A 335 15.42 36.84 10.57
CA GLN A 335 15.94 37.85 9.64
C GLN A 335 15.69 39.27 10.14
N GLU A 336 14.50 39.55 10.67
CA GLU A 336 14.14 40.84 11.26
C GLU A 336 15.04 41.18 12.46
N LEU A 337 15.15 40.27 13.43
CA LEU A 337 16.03 40.42 14.59
C LEU A 337 17.49 40.63 14.21
N LYS A 338 17.96 39.98 13.14
CA LYS A 338 19.32 40.17 12.63
C LYS A 338 19.50 41.54 11.97
N SER A 339 18.50 42.02 11.24
CA SER A 339 18.55 43.33 10.59
C SER A 339 18.66 44.48 11.60
N GLU A 340 18.09 44.28 12.79
CA GLU A 340 18.16 45.21 13.92
C GLU A 340 19.36 44.97 14.86
N ASN A 341 20.23 44.00 14.56
CA ASN A 341 21.34 43.57 15.43
C ASN A 341 20.91 43.10 16.83
N ARG A 342 19.69 42.58 16.98
CA ARG A 342 19.12 42.11 18.26
C ARG A 342 19.21 40.60 18.44
N PHE A 343 19.56 39.84 17.40
CA PHE A 343 19.65 38.39 17.48
C PHE A 343 20.91 37.91 18.23
N ASP A 344 20.88 38.03 19.56
CA ASP A 344 21.97 37.64 20.46
C ASP A 344 21.61 36.43 21.35
N ASN A 345 22.50 36.07 22.27
CA ASN A 345 22.28 34.96 23.20
C ASN A 345 21.13 35.21 24.19
N HIS A 346 20.82 36.47 24.49
CA HIS A 346 19.75 36.84 25.41
C HIS A 346 18.39 36.61 24.77
N VAL A 347 18.17 37.12 23.54
CA VAL A 347 16.92 36.89 22.80
C VAL A 347 16.71 35.40 22.50
N ARG A 348 17.78 34.67 22.17
CA ARG A 348 17.71 33.21 22.01
C ARG A 348 17.27 32.49 23.28
N ALA A 349 17.73 32.95 24.45
CA ALA A 349 17.31 32.38 25.73
C ALA A 349 15.83 32.66 25.99
N ILE A 350 15.35 33.88 25.69
CA ILE A 350 13.92 34.23 25.81
C ILE A 350 13.06 33.33 24.90
N ILE A 351 13.44 33.18 23.63
CA ILE A 351 12.75 32.30 22.67
C ILE A 351 12.66 30.88 23.24
N ASN A 352 13.78 30.33 23.74
CA ASN A 352 13.81 28.98 24.29
C ASN A 352 12.89 28.81 25.51
N VAL A 353 12.85 29.80 26.40
CA VAL A 353 11.96 29.78 27.58
C VAL A 353 10.49 29.79 27.12
N GLU A 354 10.14 30.64 26.16
CA GLU A 354 8.76 30.72 25.67
C GLU A 354 8.34 29.44 24.93
N MET A 355 9.23 28.87 24.11
CA MET A 355 9.02 27.57 23.47
C MET A 355 8.78 26.44 24.49
N GLN A 356 9.54 26.43 25.59
CA GLN A 356 9.39 25.41 26.64
C GLN A 356 8.03 25.48 27.33
N LYS A 357 7.42 26.66 27.46
CA LYS A 357 6.06 26.79 28.03
C LYS A 357 4.99 26.13 27.17
N ILE A 358 5.17 26.17 25.85
CA ILE A 358 4.19 25.72 24.86
C ILE A 358 4.37 24.22 24.50
N SER A 359 5.46 23.61 24.99
CA SER A 359 5.99 22.29 24.59
C SER A 359 6.71 22.36 23.24
N VAL A 360 8.05 22.31 23.29
CA VAL A 360 8.97 22.50 22.14
C VAL A 360 8.67 21.52 20.98
N ASP A 361 8.18 20.33 21.29
CA ASP A 361 7.92 19.28 20.29
C ASP A 361 6.61 19.48 19.52
N ASP A 362 5.74 20.40 19.96
CA ASP A 362 4.43 20.66 19.37
C ASP A 362 4.46 21.91 18.48
N LYS A 363 4.99 21.73 17.27
CA LYS A 363 5.13 22.82 16.28
C LYS A 363 3.80 23.44 15.87
N GLU A 364 2.70 22.67 15.89
CA GLU A 364 1.35 23.20 15.62
C GLU A 364 0.96 24.21 16.72
N LYS A 365 1.19 23.88 18.00
CA LYS A 365 0.95 24.83 19.10
C LYS A 365 1.83 26.06 19.02
N VAL A 366 3.11 25.92 18.66
CA VAL A 366 3.98 27.10 18.47
C VAL A 366 3.40 28.03 17.40
N LEU A 367 2.86 27.47 16.30
CA LEU A 367 2.20 28.24 15.25
C LEU A 367 0.90 28.92 15.72
N CYS A 368 0.24 28.42 16.77
CA CYS A 368 -1.03 28.93 17.31
C CYS A 368 -0.89 29.81 18.57
N ASP A 369 0.15 29.62 19.39
CA ASP A 369 0.18 30.15 20.76
C ASP A 369 1.46 30.92 21.11
N PHE A 370 2.53 30.88 20.29
CA PHE A 370 3.78 31.59 20.60
C PHE A 370 3.55 33.10 20.74
N ASN A 371 3.89 33.68 21.89
CA ASN A 371 3.72 35.11 22.14
C ASN A 371 4.95 35.90 21.69
N PHE A 372 4.82 36.70 20.63
CA PHE A 372 5.91 37.55 20.13
C PHE A 372 6.18 38.82 20.95
N GLU A 373 5.30 39.21 21.88
CA GLU A 373 5.52 40.37 22.77
C GLU A 373 6.73 40.19 23.71
N VAL A 374 7.16 38.94 23.92
CA VAL A 374 8.37 38.65 24.72
C VAL A 374 9.65 39.03 23.98
N ILE A 375 9.57 39.31 22.67
CA ILE A 375 10.71 39.60 21.79
C ILE A 375 10.57 40.97 21.14
N PHE A 376 9.39 41.35 20.67
CA PHE A 376 9.15 42.58 19.92
C PHE A 376 8.35 43.59 20.76
N ASP A 377 8.39 44.86 20.36
CA ASP A 377 7.45 45.85 20.88
C ASP A 377 6.00 45.49 20.52
N GLU A 378 5.04 46.11 21.20
CA GLU A 378 3.62 45.77 21.10
C GLU A 378 3.09 45.87 19.67
N GLU A 379 3.42 46.94 18.93
CA GLU A 379 2.93 47.15 17.56
C GLU A 379 3.46 46.06 16.62
N GLN A 380 4.76 45.80 16.65
CA GLN A 380 5.38 44.79 15.79
C GLN A 380 4.96 43.37 16.18
N ALA A 381 4.83 43.08 17.48
CA ALA A 381 4.37 41.78 17.98
C ALA A 381 2.94 41.48 17.49
N ILE A 382 2.04 42.47 17.49
CA ILE A 382 0.67 42.32 16.97
C ILE A 382 0.69 41.91 15.49
N LEU A 383 1.52 42.56 14.67
CA LEU A 383 1.62 42.26 13.24
C LEU A 383 2.15 40.84 12.98
N ILE A 384 3.21 40.44 13.68
CA ILE A 384 3.79 39.10 13.55
C ILE A 384 2.80 38.04 14.05
N ASN A 385 2.16 38.26 15.21
CA ASN A 385 1.14 37.36 15.73
C ASN A 385 0.00 37.18 14.71
N HIS A 386 -0.53 38.26 14.14
CA HIS A 386 -1.60 38.20 13.13
C HIS A 386 -1.19 37.34 11.93
N LEU A 387 0.00 37.59 11.36
CA LEU A 387 0.52 36.81 10.23
C LEU A 387 0.60 35.32 10.56
N TRP A 388 1.10 34.97 11.75
CA TRP A 388 1.20 33.58 12.19
C TRP A 388 -0.17 32.93 12.38
N ARG A 389 -1.15 33.64 12.94
CA ARG A 389 -2.51 33.12 13.14
C ARG A 389 -3.27 32.96 11.83
N ASP A 390 -3.02 33.83 10.84
CA ASP A 390 -3.57 33.67 9.49
C ASP A 390 -3.06 32.38 8.84
N PHE A 391 -1.75 32.12 8.91
CA PHE A 391 -1.17 30.87 8.39
C PHE A 391 -1.64 29.63 9.18
N TYR A 392 -1.81 29.73 10.50
CA TYR A 392 -2.43 28.67 11.30
C TYR A 392 -3.86 28.39 10.83
N THR A 393 -4.66 29.44 10.64
CA THR A 393 -6.04 29.33 10.14
C THR A 393 -6.08 28.65 8.78
N LEU A 394 -5.20 29.06 7.85
CA LEU A 394 -5.06 28.43 6.55
C LEU A 394 -4.73 26.94 6.67
N TYR A 395 -3.84 26.56 7.58
CA TYR A 395 -3.51 25.16 7.84
C TYR A 395 -4.70 24.36 8.37
N LYS A 396 -5.53 24.94 9.25
CA LYS A 396 -6.76 24.28 9.72
C LYS A 396 -7.80 24.13 8.61
N LEU A 397 -7.94 25.13 7.75
CA LEU A 397 -8.83 25.08 6.59
C LEU A 397 -8.44 23.97 5.61
N ILE A 398 -7.14 23.72 5.40
CA ILE A 398 -6.66 22.61 4.54
C ILE A 398 -7.12 21.24 5.07
N LYS A 399 -7.21 21.10 6.40
CA LYS A 399 -7.61 19.85 7.07
C LYS A 399 -9.11 19.66 7.16
N ASP A 400 -9.88 20.74 7.05
CA ASP A 400 -11.32 20.70 7.16
C ASP A 400 -11.94 20.30 5.82
N ARG A 401 -12.76 19.24 5.87
CA ARG A 401 -13.40 18.64 4.69
C ARG A 401 -14.54 19.48 4.14
N GLU A 402 -15.10 20.35 4.98
CA GLU A 402 -16.21 21.24 4.61
C GLU A 402 -15.73 22.59 4.07
N THR A 403 -14.42 22.84 4.06
CA THR A 403 -13.86 24.07 3.53
C THR A 403 -14.15 24.22 2.05
N ASP A 404 -14.75 25.34 1.66
CA ASP A 404 -14.90 25.72 0.26
C ASP A 404 -13.52 25.99 -0.35
N PRO A 405 -13.11 25.29 -1.42
CA PRO A 405 -11.83 25.52 -2.10
C PRO A 405 -11.62 26.97 -2.57
N THR A 406 -12.69 27.76 -2.73
CA THR A 406 -12.59 29.19 -3.10
C THR A 406 -11.87 30.04 -2.05
N PHE A 407 -11.76 29.59 -0.79
CA PHE A 407 -10.96 30.27 0.24
C PHE A 407 -9.46 30.32 -0.08
N PHE A 408 -8.97 29.51 -1.02
CA PHE A 408 -7.57 29.42 -1.41
C PHE A 408 -7.24 30.08 -2.76
N ILE A 409 -8.22 30.70 -3.41
CA ILE A 409 -8.13 31.34 -4.74
C ILE A 409 -8.22 32.85 -4.57
#